data_AF-A0A1B9IXX8-F1
#
_entry.id   AF-A0A1B9IXX8-F1
#
_cell.length_a   1.000
_cell.length_b   1.000
_cell.length_c   1.000
_cell.angle_alpha   90.00
_cell.angle_beta   90.00
_cell.angle_gamma   90.00
#
_symmetry.space_group_name_H-M   'P 1'
#
loop_
_entity.id
_entity.type
_entity.pdbx_description
1 polymer ?
#
loop_
_entity_poly.entity_id
_entity_poly.type
_entity_poly.pdbx_seq_one_letter_code
_entity_poly.pdbx_strand_id
1 'polypeptide(L)'
;MAAYRNDPEDPPNSLSLEKILNRLKYCKKADAYDKLFYGRVGYLYDLQFLRSHLPPSILPREISSLPGESVKLISQSGISLSSEILPDDPPLLRKWHDKTCLGAAHGMLGILTILMPEHRIFHHGDVLTEEDLRMLERTVDWLIRQRDNEGNLPSSLENSGGKNGWK
;
A
#
# COMPACT_ATOMS: atom_id res chain seq x y z
N MET A 1 11.73 -26.81 -0.40
CA MET A 1 10.62 -26.50 -1.31
C MET A 1 9.40 -27.25 -0.81
N ALA A 2 8.48 -26.57 -0.11
CA ALA A 2 7.24 -27.19 0.33
C ALA A 2 6.27 -27.19 -0.86
N ALA A 3 5.84 -28.39 -1.27
CA ALA A 3 4.83 -28.55 -2.31
C ALA A 3 3.51 -27.93 -1.83
N TYR A 4 3.09 -26.84 -2.47
CA TYR A 4 1.69 -26.41 -2.41
C TYR A 4 0.85 -27.54 -3.00
N ARG A 5 0.03 -28.18 -2.16
CA ARG A 5 -0.91 -29.22 -2.60
C ARG A 5 -1.99 -28.54 -3.43
N ASN A 6 -2.12 -28.96 -4.68
CA ASN A 6 -3.18 -28.55 -5.62
C ASN A 6 -4.49 -29.31 -5.35
N ASP A 7 -4.86 -29.54 -4.09
CA ASP A 7 -6.15 -30.11 -3.76
C ASP A 7 -7.13 -28.97 -3.46
N PRO A 8 -8.13 -28.70 -4.32
CA PRO A 8 -9.13 -27.65 -4.08
C PRO A 8 -10.00 -27.91 -2.85
N GLU A 9 -9.97 -29.13 -2.28
CA GLU A 9 -10.70 -29.53 -1.06
C GLU A 9 -9.79 -29.58 0.19
N ASP A 10 -8.47 -29.32 0.08
CA ASP A 10 -7.58 -29.15 1.24
C ASP A 10 -7.59 -27.66 1.61
N PRO A 11 -8.49 -27.21 2.51
CA PRO A 11 -8.61 -25.79 2.81
C PRO A 11 -7.24 -25.26 3.26
N PRO A 12 -6.90 -24.00 2.93
CA PRO A 12 -5.68 -23.39 3.47
C PRO A 12 -5.65 -23.66 4.96
N ASN A 13 -4.55 -24.22 5.49
CA ASN A 13 -4.51 -24.63 6.89
C ASN A 13 -5.11 -23.50 7.74
N SER A 14 -6.12 -23.83 8.55
CA SER A 14 -6.97 -22.83 9.19
C SER A 14 -6.16 -21.82 10.01
N LEU A 15 -5.01 -22.26 10.52
CA LEU A 15 -4.03 -21.45 11.25
C LEU A 15 -3.37 -20.35 10.40
N SER A 16 -3.09 -20.57 9.12
CA SER A 16 -2.50 -19.57 8.21
C SER A 16 -3.50 -18.48 7.86
N LEU A 17 -4.75 -18.88 7.55
CA LEU A 17 -5.83 -17.93 7.30
C LEU A 17 -6.11 -17.09 8.55
N GLU A 18 -6.21 -17.74 9.71
CA GLU A 18 -6.38 -17.06 11.00
C GLU A 18 -5.25 -16.06 11.28
N LYS A 19 -3.99 -16.42 10.99
CA LYS A 19 -2.84 -15.51 11.15
C LYS A 19 -2.94 -14.27 10.25
N ILE A 20 -3.37 -14.42 9.00
CA ILE A 20 -3.55 -13.30 8.07
C ILE A 20 -4.66 -12.38 8.59
N LEU A 21 -5.82 -12.93 8.94
CA LEU A 21 -6.97 -12.16 9.43
C LEU A 21 -6.63 -11.41 10.74
N ASN A 22 -5.90 -12.08 11.64
CA ASN A 22 -5.43 -11.46 12.88
C ASN A 22 -4.37 -10.38 12.65
N ARG A 23 -3.80 -10.23 11.46
CA ARG A 23 -2.81 -9.20 11.15
C ARG A 23 -3.40 -7.79 11.15
N LEU A 24 -4.72 -7.65 10.98
CA LEU A 24 -5.42 -6.37 11.12
C LEU A 24 -5.08 -5.65 12.43
N LYS A 25 -4.99 -6.37 13.54
CA LYS A 25 -4.68 -5.78 14.85
C LYS A 25 -3.33 -5.06 14.86
N TYR A 26 -2.40 -5.50 14.02
CA TYR A 26 -1.12 -4.83 13.80
C TYR A 26 -1.31 -3.63 12.89
N CYS A 27 -2.08 -3.75 11.80
CA CYS A 27 -2.37 -2.63 10.90
C CYS A 27 -3.04 -1.45 11.62
N LYS A 28 -3.86 -1.68 12.64
CA LYS A 28 -4.49 -0.60 13.42
C LYS A 28 -3.54 0.15 14.36
N LYS A 29 -2.33 -0.37 14.62
CA LYS A 29 -1.38 0.33 15.49
C LYS A 29 -0.91 1.61 14.82
N ALA A 30 -0.74 2.68 15.59
CA ALA A 30 -0.29 3.97 15.08
C ALA A 30 1.12 3.89 14.45
N ASP A 31 1.99 3.03 14.99
CA ASP A 31 3.38 2.84 14.57
C ASP A 31 3.57 1.79 13.46
N ALA A 32 2.48 1.22 12.93
CA ALA A 32 2.59 0.26 11.84
C ALA A 32 3.05 0.94 10.53
N TYR A 33 3.93 0.24 9.80
CA TYR A 33 4.42 0.70 8.50
C TYR A 33 3.38 0.57 7.39
N ASP A 34 3.51 1.38 6.34
CA ASP A 34 2.58 1.40 5.19
C ASP A 34 3.18 0.82 3.92
N LYS A 35 4.24 0.03 4.05
CA LYS A 35 4.98 -0.51 2.91
C LYS A 35 4.41 -1.81 2.39
N LEU A 36 4.80 -2.13 1.16
CA LEU A 36 4.51 -3.42 0.54
C LEU A 36 5.04 -4.58 1.38
N PHE A 37 6.31 -4.52 1.79
CA PHE A 37 6.82 -5.50 2.75
C PHE A 37 6.53 -5.04 4.17
N TYR A 38 6.07 -5.97 5.01
CA TYR A 38 5.85 -5.80 6.46
C TYR A 38 4.92 -4.64 6.90
N GLY A 39 4.12 -4.05 5.99
CA GLY A 39 3.20 -2.96 6.29
C GLY A 39 1.74 -3.21 5.94
N ARG A 40 0.91 -2.17 6.12
CA ARG A 40 -0.53 -2.15 5.80
C ARG A 40 -0.81 -2.45 4.32
N VAL A 41 0.07 -2.01 3.43
CA VAL A 41 -0.02 -2.27 1.98
C VAL A 41 0.23 -3.74 1.64
N GLY A 42 1.22 -4.38 2.26
CA GLY A 42 1.40 -5.83 2.13
C GLY A 42 0.20 -6.62 2.65
N TYR A 43 -0.41 -6.16 3.74
CA TYR A 43 -1.63 -6.76 4.26
C TYR A 43 -2.81 -6.60 3.30
N LEU A 44 -2.99 -5.44 2.66
CA LEU A 44 -3.99 -5.25 1.61
C LEU A 44 -3.80 -6.23 0.45
N TYR A 45 -2.55 -6.46 0.04
CA TYR A 45 -2.22 -7.47 -0.96
C TYR A 45 -2.62 -8.89 -0.50
N ASP A 46 -2.30 -9.27 0.75
CA ASP A 46 -2.69 -10.56 1.31
C ASP A 46 -4.22 -10.74 1.28
N LEU A 47 -4.98 -9.71 1.67
CA LEU A 47 -6.45 -9.73 1.64
C LEU A 47 -6.99 -9.93 0.21
N GLN A 48 -6.42 -9.22 -0.76
CA GLN A 48 -6.78 -9.38 -2.17
C GLN A 48 -6.48 -10.79 -2.67
N PHE A 49 -5.31 -11.32 -2.31
CA PHE A 49 -4.89 -12.66 -2.68
C PHE A 49 -5.91 -13.69 -2.18
N LEU A 50 -6.31 -13.61 -0.91
CA LEU A 50 -7.33 -14.49 -0.34
C LEU A 50 -8.68 -14.36 -1.05
N ARG A 51 -9.15 -13.13 -1.30
CA ARG A 51 -10.42 -12.89 -2.02
C ARG A 51 -10.43 -13.42 -3.45
N SER A 52 -9.27 -13.46 -4.10
CA SER A 52 -9.14 -13.88 -5.50
C SER A 52 -8.97 -15.40 -5.67
N HIS A 53 -8.53 -16.10 -4.63
CA HIS A 53 -8.17 -17.51 -4.70
C HIS A 53 -9.02 -18.43 -3.81
N LEU A 54 -9.78 -17.89 -2.86
CA LEU A 54 -10.65 -18.67 -1.98
C LEU A 54 -12.13 -18.38 -2.26
N PRO A 55 -12.99 -19.41 -2.18
CA PRO A 55 -14.43 -19.22 -2.32
C PRO A 55 -15.00 -18.38 -1.17
N PRO A 56 -16.04 -17.54 -1.41
CA PRO A 56 -16.66 -16.72 -0.38
C PRO A 56 -17.17 -17.50 0.84
N SER A 57 -17.48 -18.79 0.70
CA SER A 57 -17.91 -19.67 1.80
C SER A 57 -16.85 -19.92 2.88
N ILE A 58 -15.56 -19.78 2.53
CA ILE A 58 -14.43 -19.96 3.45
C ILE A 58 -13.99 -18.62 4.06
N LEU A 59 -14.31 -17.50 3.40
CA LEU A 59 -13.88 -16.18 3.82
C LEU A 59 -14.75 -15.66 4.98
N PRO A 60 -14.15 -15.10 6.04
CA PRO A 60 -14.91 -14.42 7.08
C PRO A 60 -15.63 -13.19 6.52
N ARG A 61 -16.78 -12.86 7.10
CA ARG A 61 -17.58 -11.69 6.68
C ARG A 61 -16.83 -10.37 6.82
N GLU A 62 -15.94 -10.30 7.79
CA GLU A 62 -15.15 -9.12 8.12
C GLU A 62 -14.23 -8.73 6.97
N ILE A 63 -13.78 -9.68 6.13
CA ILE A 63 -12.79 -9.45 5.06
C ILE A 63 -13.20 -8.34 4.08
N SER A 64 -14.50 -8.06 3.96
CA SER A 64 -15.04 -7.03 3.09
C SER A 64 -14.80 -5.60 3.63
N SER A 65 -14.72 -5.41 4.94
CA SER A 65 -14.53 -4.07 5.55
C SER A 65 -13.07 -3.73 5.87
N LEU A 66 -12.21 -4.75 6.04
CA LEU A 66 -10.78 -4.59 6.35
C LEU A 66 -10.00 -3.72 5.35
N PRO A 67 -10.27 -3.80 4.04
CA PRO A 67 -9.55 -2.99 3.08
C PRO A 67 -9.83 -1.50 3.25
N GLY A 68 -11.08 -1.11 3.49
CA GLY A 68 -11.47 0.30 3.71
C GLY A 68 -10.80 0.91 4.94
N GLU A 69 -10.75 0.16 6.03
CA GLU A 69 -10.05 0.61 7.24
C GLU A 69 -8.54 0.79 6.99
N SER A 70 -7.92 -0.15 6.28
CA SER A 70 -6.48 -0.10 5.99
C SER A 70 -6.13 1.06 5.07
N VAL A 71 -6.92 1.31 4.02
CA VAL A 71 -6.77 2.46 3.12
C VAL A 71 -6.86 3.77 3.89
N LYS A 72 -7.88 3.92 4.76
CA LYS A 72 -8.03 5.13 5.56
C LYS A 72 -6.79 5.41 6.41
N LEU A 73 -6.23 4.38 7.07
CA LEU A 73 -5.01 4.51 7.85
C LEU A 73 -3.80 4.89 6.99
N ILE A 74 -3.68 4.30 5.79
CA ILE A 74 -2.62 4.62 4.83
C ILE A 74 -2.76 6.07 4.32
N SER A 75 -3.95 6.52 3.96
CA SER A 75 -4.17 7.89 3.51
C SER A 75 -3.87 8.89 4.62
N GLN A 76 -4.43 8.70 5.81
CA GLN A 76 -4.25 9.62 6.94
C GLN A 76 -2.77 9.84 7.29
N SER A 77 -2.01 8.75 7.44
CA SER A 77 -0.60 8.86 7.82
C SER A 77 0.29 9.33 6.67
N GLY A 78 -0.10 9.11 5.40
CA GLY A 78 0.63 9.64 4.25
C GLY A 78 0.39 11.12 3.98
N ILE A 79 -0.86 11.58 4.13
CA ILE A 79 -1.25 12.99 4.01
C ILE A 79 -0.58 13.80 5.12
N SER A 80 -0.66 13.33 6.37
CA SER A 80 -0.06 14.04 7.51
C SER A 80 1.44 14.28 7.31
N LEU A 81 2.17 13.27 6.83
CA LEU A 81 3.59 13.40 6.56
C LEU A 81 3.86 14.35 5.40
N SER A 82 3.05 14.28 4.34
CA SER A 82 3.22 15.18 3.20
C SER A 82 3.00 16.63 3.59
N SER A 83 1.94 16.91 4.37
CA SER A 83 1.69 18.26 4.90
C SER A 83 2.79 18.79 5.82
N GLU A 84 3.54 17.89 6.49
CA GLU A 84 4.66 18.27 7.36
C GLU A 84 5.94 18.58 6.55
N ILE A 85 6.26 17.77 5.53
CA ILE A 85 7.56 17.83 4.85
C ILE A 85 7.48 18.54 3.50
N LEU A 86 6.41 18.33 2.74
CA LEU A 86 6.19 18.83 1.38
C LEU A 86 4.73 19.33 1.21
N PRO A 87 4.35 20.45 1.87
CA PRO A 87 2.95 20.85 2.01
C PRO A 87 2.23 21.14 0.70
N ASP A 88 2.96 21.48 -0.36
CA ASP A 88 2.38 21.83 -1.66
C ASP A 88 2.14 20.59 -2.55
N ASP A 89 3.06 19.60 -2.53
CA ASP A 89 3.08 18.46 -3.46
C ASP A 89 4.17 17.44 -3.06
N PRO A 90 3.91 16.12 -3.00
CA PRO A 90 2.68 15.41 -3.38
C PRO A 90 1.60 15.46 -2.30
N PRO A 91 0.35 15.06 -2.59
CA PRO A 91 -0.68 14.89 -1.56
C PRO A 91 -0.41 13.73 -0.60
N LEU A 92 0.32 12.70 -1.04
CA LEU A 92 0.62 11.50 -0.27
C LEU A 92 2.13 11.23 -0.29
N LEU A 93 2.74 11.08 0.89
CA LEU A 93 4.17 10.80 1.02
C LEU A 93 4.45 9.77 2.10
N ARG A 94 5.61 9.08 2.03
CA ARG A 94 6.07 8.14 3.07
C ARG A 94 7.56 8.18 3.34
N LYS A 95 7.89 8.02 4.63
CA LYS A 95 9.26 7.92 5.13
C LYS A 95 9.52 6.53 5.72
N TRP A 96 10.76 6.09 5.61
CA TRP A 96 11.28 4.93 6.32
C TRP A 96 12.73 5.12 6.71
N HIS A 97 13.05 4.89 7.99
CA HIS A 97 14.39 5.14 8.55
C HIS A 97 14.98 6.44 8.02
N ASP A 98 14.18 7.50 8.14
CA ASP A 98 14.51 8.85 7.70
C ASP A 98 14.67 9.10 6.20
N LYS A 99 14.30 8.14 5.36
CA LYS A 99 14.34 8.28 3.89
C LYS A 99 12.98 8.23 3.25
N THR A 100 12.77 9.11 2.27
CA THR A 100 11.56 9.15 1.45
C THR A 100 11.71 8.22 0.27
N CYS A 101 11.58 6.91 0.50
CA CYS A 101 11.79 5.90 -0.53
C CYS A 101 10.74 6.01 -1.65
N LEU A 102 11.17 5.94 -2.91
CA LEU A 102 10.26 6.01 -4.07
C LEU A 102 9.96 4.63 -4.68
N GLY A 103 10.86 3.67 -4.52
CA GLY A 103 10.77 2.34 -5.15
C GLY A 103 9.65 1.42 -4.62
N ALA A 104 9.46 0.27 -5.26
CA ALA A 104 8.35 -0.65 -4.97
C ALA A 104 8.44 -1.34 -3.59
N ALA A 105 9.62 -1.81 -3.19
CA ALA A 105 9.78 -2.61 -1.97
C ALA A 105 9.43 -1.83 -0.69
N HIS A 106 9.86 -0.56 -0.63
CA HIS A 106 9.92 0.22 0.60
C HIS A 106 9.38 1.65 0.45
N GLY A 107 8.87 1.99 -0.73
CA GLY A 107 8.55 3.36 -1.10
C GLY A 107 7.21 3.53 -1.77
N MET A 108 7.01 4.73 -2.29
CA MET A 108 5.73 5.19 -2.83
C MET A 108 5.18 4.32 -3.96
N LEU A 109 6.02 3.82 -4.87
CA LEU A 109 5.55 2.98 -5.97
C LEU A 109 4.80 1.74 -5.48
N GLY A 110 5.29 1.05 -4.45
CA GLY A 110 4.64 -0.16 -3.94
C GLY A 110 3.29 0.13 -3.29
N ILE A 111 3.17 1.30 -2.67
CA ILE A 111 1.91 1.78 -2.07
C ILE A 111 0.90 2.06 -3.19
N LEU A 112 1.31 2.84 -4.18
CA LEU A 112 0.44 3.22 -5.29
C LEU A 112 0.01 1.99 -6.10
N THR A 113 0.91 1.03 -6.37
CA THR A 113 0.56 -0.21 -7.07
C THR A 113 -0.61 -0.93 -6.41
N ILE A 114 -0.65 -0.99 -5.08
CA ILE A 114 -1.73 -1.66 -4.35
C ILE A 114 -2.99 -0.80 -4.22
N LEU A 115 -2.85 0.53 -4.12
CA LEU A 115 -3.98 1.44 -3.98
C LEU A 115 -4.67 1.79 -5.30
N MET A 116 -4.02 1.60 -6.46
CA MET A 116 -4.65 1.93 -7.74
C MET A 116 -5.85 1.03 -8.05
N PRO A 117 -6.98 1.58 -8.55
CA PRO A 117 -8.26 0.88 -8.70
C PRO A 117 -8.21 -0.30 -9.70
N GLU A 118 -7.23 -0.35 -10.60
CA GLU A 118 -7.03 -1.50 -11.50
C GLU A 118 -6.55 -2.76 -10.75
N HIS A 119 -5.88 -2.58 -9.62
CA HIS A 119 -5.66 -3.65 -8.66
C HIS A 119 -6.96 -3.88 -7.91
N ARG A 120 -7.66 -4.95 -8.28
CA ARG A 120 -8.98 -5.50 -7.86
C ARG A 120 -9.33 -5.55 -6.36
N ILE A 121 -8.67 -4.77 -5.50
CA ILE A 121 -8.99 -4.60 -4.08
C ILE A 121 -10.25 -3.74 -3.91
N PHE A 122 -10.39 -2.72 -4.75
CA PHE A 122 -11.38 -1.66 -4.62
C PHE A 122 -12.13 -1.50 -5.94
N HIS A 123 -13.37 -2.00 -6.00
CA HIS A 123 -14.28 -1.42 -6.99
C HIS A 123 -14.51 0.04 -6.57
N HIS A 124 -14.55 0.91 -7.58
CA HIS A 124 -14.88 2.32 -7.38
C HIS A 124 -16.16 2.45 -6.54
N GLY A 125 -16.09 3.22 -5.45
CA GLY A 125 -17.21 3.42 -4.51
C GLY A 125 -17.24 2.52 -3.27
N ASP A 126 -16.55 1.37 -3.27
CA ASP A 126 -16.57 0.45 -2.10
C ASP A 126 -15.54 0.83 -1.03
N VAL A 127 -14.40 1.40 -1.44
CA VAL A 127 -13.28 1.68 -0.53
C VAL A 127 -12.56 2.99 -0.83
N LEU A 128 -12.32 3.30 -2.11
CA LEU A 128 -11.70 4.55 -2.52
C LEU A 128 -12.78 5.52 -2.98
N THR A 129 -12.72 6.74 -2.47
CA THR A 129 -13.55 7.86 -2.93
C THR A 129 -12.94 8.51 -4.17
N GLU A 130 -13.71 9.32 -4.88
CA GLU A 130 -13.20 10.16 -5.97
C GLU A 130 -12.05 11.09 -5.53
N GLU A 131 -12.07 11.54 -4.28
CA GLU A 131 -11.00 12.36 -3.74
C GLU A 131 -9.73 11.55 -3.51
N ASP A 132 -9.85 10.32 -3.01
CA ASP A 132 -8.71 9.41 -2.90
C ASP A 132 -8.09 9.13 -4.27
N LEU A 133 -8.91 8.92 -5.30
CA LEU A 133 -8.41 8.69 -6.66
C LEU A 133 -7.64 9.90 -7.21
N ARG A 134 -8.18 11.11 -7.06
CA ARG A 134 -7.48 12.35 -7.44
C ARG A 134 -6.17 12.54 -6.68
N MET A 135 -6.16 12.22 -5.39
CA MET A 135 -4.96 12.28 -4.55
C MET A 135 -3.89 11.31 -5.05
N LEU A 136 -4.27 10.07 -5.39
CA LEU A 136 -3.37 9.07 -5.94
C LEU A 136 -2.82 9.50 -7.31
N GLU A 137 -3.67 10.01 -8.20
CA GLU A 137 -3.27 10.52 -9.52
C GLU A 137 -2.23 11.64 -9.41
N ARG A 138 -2.49 12.66 -8.58
CA ARG A 138 -1.53 13.74 -8.33
C ARG A 138 -0.20 13.24 -7.75
N THR A 139 -0.25 12.21 -6.91
CA THR A 139 0.96 11.59 -6.34
C THR A 139 1.75 10.83 -7.42
N VAL A 140 1.07 10.18 -8.36
CA VAL A 140 1.70 9.54 -9.53
C VAL A 140 2.36 10.59 -10.43
N ASP A 141 1.68 11.68 -10.73
CA ASP A 141 2.24 12.80 -11.52
C ASP A 141 3.49 13.39 -10.87
N TRP A 142 3.48 13.52 -9.54
CA TRP A 142 4.64 13.93 -8.78
C TRP A 142 5.80 12.93 -8.90
N LEU A 143 5.54 11.62 -8.77
CA LEU A 143 6.57 10.59 -8.93
C LEU A 143 7.21 10.64 -10.32
N ILE A 144 6.41 10.79 -11.37
CA ILE A 144 6.88 10.88 -12.75
C ILE A 144 7.87 12.04 -12.93
N ARG A 145 7.68 13.16 -12.20
CA ARG A 145 8.59 14.31 -12.19
C ARG A 145 9.89 14.08 -11.41
N GLN A 146 9.97 13.06 -10.55
CA GLN A 146 11.19 12.74 -9.78
C GLN A 146 12.21 11.93 -10.57
N ARG A 147 11.91 11.56 -11.82
CA ARG A 147 12.83 10.80 -12.66
C ARG A 147 14.08 11.62 -13.02
N ASP A 148 15.21 10.95 -13.11
CA ASP A 148 16.46 11.55 -13.58
C ASP A 148 16.46 11.73 -15.12
N ASN A 149 17.58 12.21 -15.66
CA ASN A 149 17.73 12.45 -17.09
C ASN A 149 17.69 11.16 -17.92
N GLU A 150 17.93 9.99 -17.31
CA GLU A 150 17.85 8.67 -17.93
C GLU A 150 16.44 8.08 -17.82
N GLY A 151 15.54 8.76 -17.11
CA GLY A 151 14.17 8.32 -16.86
C GLY A 151 14.05 7.35 -15.69
N ASN A 152 15.10 7.14 -14.91
CA ASN A 152 15.07 6.28 -13.73
C ASN A 152 14.59 7.04 -12.50
N LEU A 153 13.98 6.36 -11.54
CA LEU A 153 13.61 6.95 -10.26
C LEU A 153 14.74 6.78 -9.25
N PRO A 154 15.10 7.83 -8.49
CA PRO A 154 16.05 7.70 -7.41
C PRO A 154 15.46 6.78 -6.32
N SER A 155 16.33 6.07 -5.59
CA SER A 155 15.88 5.15 -4.54
C SER A 155 15.10 5.86 -3.43
N SER A 156 15.46 7.12 -3.15
CA SER A 156 14.77 8.02 -2.23
C SER A 156 14.98 9.48 -2.65
N LEU A 157 14.14 10.39 -2.16
CA LEU A 157 14.28 11.83 -2.48
C LEU A 157 15.64 12.40 -2.07
N GLU A 158 16.20 11.93 -0.96
CA GLU A 158 17.50 12.40 -0.45
C GLU A 158 18.65 11.97 -1.37
N ASN A 159 18.47 10.91 -2.15
CA ASN A 159 19.44 10.41 -3.13
C ASN A 159 19.26 11.04 -4.52
N SER A 160 18.29 11.93 -4.72
CA SER A 160 17.98 12.54 -6.03
C SER A 160 19.07 13.50 -6.56
N GLY A 161 20.25 13.55 -5.93
CA GLY A 161 21.43 14.21 -6.49
C GLY A 161 21.19 15.69 -6.83
N GLY A 162 20.95 16.52 -5.82
CA GLY A 162 21.16 17.97 -5.91
C GLY A 162 20.32 18.75 -6.93
N LYS A 163 19.22 18.20 -7.46
CA LYS A 163 18.38 18.95 -8.42
C LYS A 163 17.31 19.84 -7.81
N ASN A 164 17.06 19.79 -6.51
CA ASN A 164 16.28 20.81 -5.82
C ASN A 164 17.01 21.16 -4.53
N GLY A 165 17.52 22.40 -4.46
CA GLY A 165 18.03 22.95 -3.22
C GLY A 165 16.90 23.03 -2.20
N TRP A 166 16.85 22.07 -1.30
CA TRP A 166 15.99 22.13 -0.13
C TRP A 166 16.71 22.99 0.91
N LYS A 167 16.45 24.30 0.86
CA LYS A 167 16.66 25.26 1.94
C LYS A 167 15.31 25.69 2.47
#